data_AF-A0A8X7ZXW8-F1
#
_entry.id   AF-A0A8X7ZXW8-F1
#
_cell.length_a   1.000
_cell.length_b   1.000
_cell.length_c   1.000
_cell.angle_alpha   90.00
_cell.angle_beta   90.00
_cell.angle_gamma   90.00
#
_symmetry.space_group_name_H-M   'P 1'
#
loop_
_entity.id
_entity.type
_entity.pdbx_description
1 polymer ?
#
loop_
_entity_poly.entity_id
_entity_poly.type
_entity_poly.pdbx_seq_one_letter_code
_entity_poly.pdbx_strand_id
1 'polypeptide(L)'
;MAKVMNSVSGLLKMLKDDNSVIKQQALRNLNNFVDVFWPESPTVSPLRKGIAALTVYTAVMVVSLKLYYHTGECDDSLSYALGAGSLLYISEDSDQFALKLVVFRHIVNVHQELPHPDLLSICQYLMLLDEPEGVASELEKLLRSKNKDRALVAFQIAFDLVENEDKTFLLYVRDLFSMCQPSDSTQNDHVTDPREGMYAERLTKIRRILSDLLIPKTIKQAIEKSGSVCHNATLYANAILHAGTAVDTFVRENLLQLQQGESQISPYVFESPSGVSSIACTKGGALRAMDLHYANHGEEIKQCICDSLRGTNVKVVQHGACLGLGLAALGTAGENIYDDIKNVLHADSAVSGEAAGISMGLLMVGTASEMFVCARQTQHEKLARELALGIALTVYRRERKQTLIERLTRDEDPILRYGGMYALALAYRGTENNDAILQLLYFAALDVNDDVR
;
A
#
# COMPACT_ATOMS: atom_id res chain seq x y z
N MET A 1 5.43 -7.10 -35.59
CA MET A 1 5.22 -8.46 -36.14
C MET A 1 6.00 -9.44 -35.28
N ALA A 2 5.34 -10.11 -34.33
CA ALA A 2 5.95 -11.20 -33.56
C ALA A 2 6.22 -12.37 -34.50
N LYS A 3 7.47 -12.82 -34.59
CA LYS A 3 7.84 -13.99 -35.37
C LYS A 3 7.23 -15.20 -34.67
N VAL A 4 6.13 -15.73 -35.19
CA VAL A 4 5.48 -16.95 -34.69
C VAL A 4 6.50 -18.08 -34.79
N MET A 5 7.03 -18.50 -33.63
CA MET A 5 8.01 -19.57 -33.55
C MET A 5 7.25 -20.88 -33.34
N ASN A 6 7.16 -21.71 -34.38
CA ASN A 6 6.36 -22.95 -34.36
C ASN A 6 7.03 -24.13 -33.64
N SER A 7 8.31 -24.02 -33.21
CA SER A 7 9.00 -25.05 -32.42
C SER A 7 10.26 -24.50 -31.72
N VAL A 8 10.60 -25.09 -30.57
CA VAL A 8 11.76 -24.75 -29.73
C VAL A 8 13.06 -25.42 -30.20
N SER A 9 12.98 -26.34 -31.17
CA SER A 9 14.12 -27.10 -31.71
C SER A 9 15.32 -26.24 -32.16
N GLY A 10 15.06 -25.03 -32.65
CA GLY A 10 16.12 -24.07 -33.03
C GLY A 10 16.89 -23.52 -31.83
N LEU A 11 16.19 -23.21 -30.73
CA LEU A 11 16.80 -22.71 -29.49
C LEU A 11 17.60 -23.81 -28.78
N LEU A 12 17.16 -25.06 -28.86
CA LEU A 12 17.89 -26.22 -28.33
C LEU A 12 19.21 -26.48 -29.05
N LYS A 13 19.31 -26.15 -30.35
CA LYS A 13 20.57 -26.21 -31.08
C LYS A 13 21.53 -25.10 -30.64
N MET A 14 21.01 -23.89 -30.43
CA MET A 14 21.80 -22.74 -29.96
C MET A 14 22.34 -22.94 -28.53
N LEU A 15 21.67 -23.74 -27.70
CA LEU A 15 22.14 -24.12 -26.37
C LEU A 15 23.36 -25.05 -26.39
N LYS A 16 23.59 -25.76 -27.50
CA LYS A 16 24.75 -26.66 -27.69
C LYS A 16 25.98 -25.94 -28.23
N ASP A 17 25.87 -24.68 -28.66
CA ASP A 17 27.02 -23.89 -29.12
C ASP A 17 27.92 -23.49 -27.96
N ASP A 18 29.23 -23.38 -28.18
CA ASP A 18 30.22 -23.09 -27.11
C ASP A 18 30.22 -21.63 -26.63
N ASN A 19 29.55 -20.71 -27.34
CA ASN A 19 29.57 -19.29 -27.04
C ASN A 19 28.60 -18.90 -25.91
N SER A 20 29.13 -18.28 -24.84
CA SER A 20 28.35 -17.87 -23.66
C SER A 20 27.25 -16.85 -23.94
N VAL A 21 27.45 -15.95 -24.92
CA VAL A 21 26.47 -14.91 -25.29
C VAL A 21 25.27 -15.51 -26.02
N ILE A 22 25.51 -16.50 -26.88
CA ILE A 22 24.47 -17.21 -27.63
C ILE A 22 23.64 -18.07 -26.65
N LYS A 23 24.29 -18.75 -25.70
CA LYS A 23 23.59 -19.49 -24.63
C LYS A 23 22.70 -18.57 -23.80
N GLN A 24 23.18 -17.40 -23.42
CA GLN A 24 22.39 -16.45 -22.61
C GLN A 24 21.17 -15.93 -23.38
N GLN A 25 21.31 -15.57 -24.66
CA GLN A 25 20.18 -15.13 -25.47
C GLN A 25 19.19 -16.27 -25.75
N ALA A 26 19.69 -17.48 -26.00
CA ALA A 26 18.85 -18.67 -26.16
C ALA A 26 18.07 -18.99 -24.88
N LEU A 27 18.67 -18.86 -23.70
CA LEU A 27 18.01 -19.06 -22.40
C LEU A 27 16.97 -17.99 -22.09
N ARG A 28 17.26 -16.72 -22.38
CA ARG A 28 16.28 -15.63 -22.23
C ARG A 28 15.07 -15.83 -23.13
N ASN A 29 15.30 -16.19 -24.39
CA ASN A 29 14.22 -16.48 -25.33
C ASN A 29 13.46 -17.74 -24.89
N LEU A 30 14.15 -18.78 -24.42
CA LEU A 30 13.53 -20.00 -23.93
C LEU A 30 12.64 -19.71 -22.70
N ASN A 31 13.08 -18.90 -21.74
CA ASN A 31 12.30 -18.53 -20.56
C ASN A 31 10.93 -17.91 -20.89
N ASN A 32 10.81 -17.20 -22.01
CA ASN A 32 9.56 -16.61 -22.48
C ASN A 32 8.61 -17.62 -23.14
N PHE A 33 9.12 -18.78 -23.60
CA PHE A 33 8.37 -19.78 -24.36
C PHE A 33 8.23 -21.14 -23.65
N VAL A 34 8.89 -21.34 -22.49
CA VAL A 34 8.87 -22.59 -21.73
C VAL A 34 7.45 -23.00 -21.35
N ASP A 35 6.59 -22.04 -21.01
CA ASP A 35 5.21 -22.33 -20.56
C ASP A 35 4.33 -22.88 -21.69
N VAL A 36 4.66 -22.59 -22.96
CA VAL A 36 3.92 -23.07 -24.14
C VAL A 36 4.50 -24.39 -24.70
N PHE A 37 5.81 -24.59 -24.59
CA PHE A 37 6.53 -25.69 -25.23
C PHE A 37 7.28 -26.59 -24.22
N TRP A 38 6.77 -26.69 -23.00
CA TRP A 38 7.32 -27.58 -21.97
C TRP A 38 7.46 -29.05 -22.40
N PRO A 39 6.57 -29.64 -23.26
CA PRO A 39 6.73 -31.04 -23.69
C PRO A 39 7.91 -31.27 -24.67
N GLU A 40 8.29 -30.24 -25.43
CA GLU A 40 9.39 -30.31 -26.41
C GLU A 40 10.76 -29.99 -25.78
N SER A 41 10.76 -29.51 -24.55
CA SER A 41 11.98 -29.06 -23.86
C SER A 41 12.75 -30.26 -23.30
N PRO A 42 14.09 -30.25 -23.37
CA PRO A 42 14.90 -31.39 -22.95
C PRO A 42 14.82 -31.58 -21.43
N THR A 43 14.95 -32.84 -20.99
CA THR A 43 15.31 -33.19 -19.61
C THR A 43 16.48 -32.32 -19.16
N VAL A 44 16.51 -31.82 -17.93
CA VAL A 44 17.43 -30.76 -17.47
C VAL A 44 18.92 -31.16 -17.44
N SER A 45 19.22 -32.45 -17.49
CA SER A 45 20.57 -33.01 -17.38
C SER A 45 21.62 -32.52 -18.42
N PRO A 46 21.31 -32.22 -19.69
CA PRO A 46 22.24 -31.66 -20.67
C PRO A 46 22.49 -30.15 -20.47
N LEU A 47 21.55 -29.40 -19.86
CA LEU A 47 21.67 -27.94 -19.65
C LEU A 47 22.79 -27.59 -18.67
N ARG A 48 23.12 -28.50 -17.75
CA ARG A 48 24.12 -28.30 -16.69
C ARG A 48 25.57 -28.50 -17.14
N LYS A 49 25.81 -29.25 -18.23
CA LYS A 49 27.18 -29.56 -18.68
C LYS A 49 27.79 -28.35 -19.40
N GLY A 50 28.71 -27.66 -18.73
CA GLY A 50 29.62 -26.68 -19.36
C GLY A 50 29.30 -25.20 -19.10
N ILE A 51 28.80 -24.85 -17.91
CA ILE A 51 28.52 -23.45 -17.55
C ILE A 51 29.49 -23.00 -16.46
N ALA A 52 30.36 -22.05 -16.80
CA ALA A 52 31.33 -21.44 -15.88
C ALA A 52 30.94 -20.01 -15.42
N ALA A 53 29.96 -19.38 -16.07
CA ALA A 53 29.55 -18.01 -15.78
C ALA A 53 28.29 -17.98 -14.89
N LEU A 54 28.39 -17.27 -13.76
CA LEU A 54 27.33 -17.14 -12.74
C LEU A 54 25.99 -16.65 -13.33
N THR A 55 26.02 -15.75 -14.32
CA THR A 55 24.85 -15.20 -15.01
C THR A 55 24.13 -16.16 -15.94
N VAL A 56 24.83 -17.16 -16.48
CA VAL A 56 24.24 -18.21 -17.33
C VAL A 56 23.69 -19.32 -16.44
N TYR A 57 24.33 -19.57 -15.30
CA TYR A 57 23.89 -20.54 -14.32
C TYR A 57 22.50 -20.20 -13.75
N THR A 58 22.28 -18.96 -13.32
CA THR A 58 21.00 -18.51 -12.77
C THR A 58 19.85 -18.60 -13.78
N ALA A 59 20.09 -18.26 -15.06
CA ALA A 59 19.09 -18.40 -16.12
C ALA A 59 18.71 -19.86 -16.39
N VAL A 60 19.67 -20.79 -16.30
CA VAL A 60 19.39 -22.23 -16.41
C VAL A 60 18.58 -22.74 -15.23
N MET A 61 18.86 -22.26 -14.01
CA MET A 61 18.08 -22.61 -12.82
C MET A 61 16.60 -22.22 -12.99
N VAL A 62 16.31 -21.00 -13.47
CA VAL A 62 14.93 -20.52 -13.70
C VAL A 62 14.19 -21.33 -14.78
N VAL A 63 14.86 -21.68 -15.88
CA VAL A 63 14.24 -22.51 -16.92
C VAL A 63 13.98 -23.94 -16.41
N SER A 64 14.93 -24.49 -15.65
CA SER A 64 14.79 -25.83 -15.05
C SER A 64 13.66 -25.87 -14.02
N LEU A 65 13.54 -24.82 -13.19
CA LEU A 65 12.43 -24.61 -12.27
C LEU A 65 11.08 -24.70 -12.99
N LYS A 66 10.89 -23.93 -14.07
CA LYS A 66 9.65 -23.93 -14.84
C LYS A 66 9.33 -25.30 -15.46
N LEU A 67 10.34 -26.02 -15.96
CA LEU A 67 10.14 -27.35 -16.54
C LEU A 67 9.70 -28.38 -15.50
N TYR A 68 10.39 -28.42 -14.36
CA TYR A 68 10.05 -29.34 -13.26
C TYR A 68 8.69 -29.03 -12.64
N TYR A 69 8.28 -27.76 -12.66
CA TYR A 69 6.92 -27.37 -12.29
C TYR A 69 5.85 -27.97 -13.20
N HIS A 70 6.01 -27.83 -14.52
CA HIS A 70 5.04 -28.39 -15.48
C HIS A 70 5.03 -29.93 -15.49
N THR A 71 6.13 -30.59 -15.09
CA THR A 71 6.16 -32.06 -14.93
C THR A 71 5.61 -32.54 -13.59
N GLY A 72 5.29 -31.63 -12.64
CA GLY A 72 4.74 -31.97 -11.32
C GLY A 72 5.77 -32.47 -10.30
N GLU A 73 7.08 -32.34 -10.57
CA GLU A 73 8.16 -32.76 -9.67
C GLU A 73 8.59 -31.57 -8.80
N CYS A 74 7.89 -31.38 -7.68
CA CYS A 74 8.05 -30.21 -6.81
C CYS A 74 9.41 -30.15 -6.06
N ASP A 75 9.98 -31.29 -5.70
CA ASP A 75 11.22 -31.34 -4.88
C ASP A 75 12.44 -30.85 -5.68
N ASP A 76 12.57 -31.33 -6.92
CA ASP A 76 13.63 -30.89 -7.82
C ASP A 76 13.44 -29.42 -8.19
N SER A 77 12.20 -29.01 -8.50
CA SER A 77 11.79 -27.62 -8.74
C SER A 77 12.28 -26.68 -7.63
N LEU A 78 12.11 -27.06 -6.35
CA LEU A 78 12.56 -26.27 -5.20
C LEU A 78 14.09 -26.10 -5.13
N SER A 79 14.85 -27.15 -5.44
CA SER A 79 16.32 -27.08 -5.45
C SER A 79 16.84 -26.07 -6.49
N TYR A 80 16.16 -26.00 -7.64
CA TYR A 80 16.45 -25.03 -8.69
C TYR A 80 15.94 -23.63 -8.34
N ALA A 81 14.83 -23.49 -7.61
CA ALA A 81 14.37 -22.21 -7.09
C ALA A 81 15.39 -21.60 -6.12
N LEU A 82 15.87 -22.38 -5.15
CA LEU A 82 16.89 -21.93 -4.20
C LEU A 82 18.19 -21.53 -4.89
N GLY A 83 18.57 -22.23 -5.96
CA GLY A 83 19.73 -21.89 -6.79
C GLY A 83 19.56 -20.64 -7.68
N ALA A 84 18.33 -20.28 -8.03
CA ALA A 84 18.03 -19.09 -8.83
C ALA A 84 18.08 -17.78 -8.02
N GLY A 85 17.90 -17.87 -6.69
CA GLY A 85 18.12 -16.78 -5.75
C GLY A 85 17.45 -15.46 -6.17
N SER A 86 18.25 -14.42 -6.36
CA SER A 86 17.78 -13.05 -6.68
C SER A 86 17.13 -12.89 -8.06
N LEU A 87 17.26 -13.87 -8.96
CA LEU A 87 16.70 -13.83 -10.33
C LEU A 87 15.28 -14.42 -10.42
N LEU A 88 14.76 -14.93 -9.29
CA LEU A 88 13.37 -15.36 -9.12
C LEU A 88 12.41 -14.20 -8.85
N TYR A 89 12.95 -13.02 -8.53
CA TYR A 89 12.21 -11.78 -8.70
C TYR A 89 12.22 -11.44 -10.18
N ILE A 90 11.05 -11.41 -10.82
CA ILE A 90 10.60 -10.41 -11.81
C ILE A 90 9.28 -10.88 -12.44
N SER A 91 8.29 -9.98 -12.39
CA SER A 91 6.95 -9.99 -13.00
C SER A 91 5.89 -10.95 -12.41
N GLU A 92 4.93 -10.33 -11.72
CA GLU A 92 3.70 -10.93 -11.18
C GLU A 92 2.66 -11.25 -12.28
N ASP A 93 2.93 -10.89 -13.54
CA ASP A 93 2.13 -11.20 -14.73
C ASP A 93 2.34 -12.63 -15.28
N SER A 94 3.15 -13.48 -14.62
CA SER A 94 3.46 -14.83 -15.11
C SER A 94 3.19 -15.92 -14.07
N ASP A 95 3.04 -17.16 -14.55
CA ASP A 95 2.97 -18.40 -13.75
C ASP A 95 4.10 -18.55 -12.69
N GLN A 96 5.10 -17.66 -12.71
CA GLN A 96 6.17 -17.52 -11.71
C GLN A 96 5.70 -16.99 -10.34
N PHE A 97 4.62 -16.20 -10.27
CA PHE A 97 4.05 -15.80 -8.96
C PHE A 97 3.33 -16.97 -8.28
N ALA A 98 2.61 -17.78 -9.05
CA ALA A 98 2.04 -19.03 -8.56
C ALA A 98 3.14 -19.96 -8.03
N LEU A 99 4.27 -20.04 -8.73
CA LEU A 99 5.47 -20.73 -8.27
C LEU A 99 6.03 -20.18 -6.96
N LYS A 100 6.11 -18.86 -6.77
CA LYS A 100 6.57 -18.24 -5.51
C LYS A 100 5.66 -18.61 -4.33
N LEU A 101 4.34 -18.56 -4.51
CA LEU A 101 3.37 -18.99 -3.50
C LEU A 101 3.48 -20.50 -3.21
N VAL A 102 3.66 -21.34 -4.23
CA VAL A 102 3.85 -22.78 -4.06
C VAL A 102 5.16 -23.08 -3.32
N VAL A 103 6.24 -22.37 -3.64
CA VAL A 103 7.54 -22.50 -2.96
C VAL A 103 7.43 -22.07 -1.50
N PHE A 104 6.82 -20.92 -1.20
CA PHE A 104 6.62 -20.50 0.19
C PHE A 104 5.74 -21.46 0.98
N ARG A 105 4.66 -21.96 0.37
CA ARG A 105 3.80 -22.96 1.02
C ARG A 105 4.54 -24.27 1.30
N HIS A 106 5.41 -24.69 0.39
CA HIS A 106 6.23 -25.88 0.58
C HIS A 106 7.35 -25.64 1.61
N ILE A 107 7.96 -24.46 1.64
CA ILE A 107 8.93 -24.07 2.68
C ILE A 107 8.27 -24.12 4.07
N VAL A 108 7.03 -23.64 4.19
CA VAL A 108 6.26 -23.74 5.44
C VAL A 108 6.07 -25.21 5.83
N ASN A 109 5.68 -26.08 4.89
CA ASN A 109 5.53 -27.52 5.17
C ASN A 109 6.85 -28.17 5.63
N VAL A 110 7.97 -27.87 4.95
CA VAL A 110 9.30 -28.38 5.33
C VAL A 110 9.70 -27.89 6.72
N HIS A 111 9.44 -26.61 7.04
CA HIS A 111 9.74 -26.07 8.36
C HIS A 111 8.88 -26.70 9.46
N GLN A 112 7.64 -27.11 9.15
CA GLN A 112 6.77 -27.84 10.07
C GLN A 112 7.22 -29.28 10.31
N GLU A 113 7.91 -29.92 9.36
CA GLU A 113 8.47 -31.27 9.50
C GLU A 113 9.80 -31.31 10.30
N LEU A 114 10.45 -30.17 10.50
CA LEU A 114 11.71 -30.09 11.25
C LEU A 114 11.49 -30.30 12.76
N PRO A 115 12.43 -30.94 13.47
CA PRO A 115 12.34 -31.20 14.91
C PRO A 115 12.33 -29.93 15.77
N HIS A 116 12.85 -28.82 15.24
CA HIS A 116 12.79 -27.48 15.83
C HIS A 116 12.34 -26.47 14.76
N PRO A 117 11.04 -26.23 14.60
CA PRO A 117 10.54 -25.26 13.63
C PRO A 117 10.97 -23.85 14.04
N ASP A 118 11.58 -23.12 13.11
CA ASP A 118 11.78 -21.68 13.26
C ASP A 118 10.46 -20.97 12.97
N LEU A 119 9.70 -20.75 14.04
CA LEU A 119 8.35 -20.19 14.00
C LEU A 119 8.31 -18.74 13.51
N LEU A 120 9.41 -18.00 13.67
CA LEU A 120 9.52 -16.63 13.14
C LEU A 120 9.52 -16.65 11.61
N SER A 121 10.37 -17.49 11.02
CA SER A 121 10.44 -17.68 9.57
C SER A 121 9.13 -18.22 9.00
N ILE A 122 8.49 -19.20 9.67
CA ILE A 122 7.17 -19.71 9.26
C ILE A 122 6.13 -18.58 9.22
N CYS A 123 6.04 -17.76 10.27
CA CYS A 123 5.08 -16.64 10.30
C CYS A 123 5.40 -15.60 9.23
N GLN A 124 6.67 -15.30 8.96
CA GLN A 124 7.07 -14.41 7.87
C GLN A 124 6.63 -14.94 6.50
N TYR A 125 6.78 -16.25 6.24
CA TYR A 125 6.30 -16.84 4.99
C TYR A 125 4.77 -16.88 4.92
N LEU A 126 4.06 -17.14 6.03
CA LEU A 126 2.59 -17.10 6.07
C LEU A 126 2.03 -15.70 5.85
N MET A 127 2.70 -14.67 6.38
CA MET A 127 2.40 -13.26 6.10
C MET A 127 2.58 -12.94 4.61
N LEU A 128 3.69 -13.36 4.00
CA LEU A 128 3.92 -13.21 2.55
C LEU A 128 2.93 -13.98 1.66
N LEU A 129 2.32 -15.06 2.19
CA LEU A 129 1.29 -15.84 1.53
C LEU A 129 -0.11 -15.24 1.68
N ASP A 130 -0.29 -14.20 2.52
CA ASP A 130 -1.58 -13.62 2.89
C ASP A 130 -2.54 -14.65 3.54
N GLU A 131 -1.99 -15.53 4.38
CA GLU A 131 -2.71 -16.64 5.04
C GLU A 131 -2.85 -16.39 6.57
N PRO A 132 -3.84 -15.58 7.01
CA PRO A 132 -3.97 -15.18 8.41
C PRO A 132 -4.39 -16.34 9.34
N GLU A 133 -5.07 -17.35 8.81
CA GLU A 133 -5.49 -18.54 9.57
C GLU A 133 -4.28 -19.35 10.06
N GLY A 134 -3.27 -19.50 9.20
CA GLY A 134 -2.01 -20.15 9.54
C GLY A 134 -1.27 -19.39 10.65
N VAL A 135 -1.17 -18.07 10.53
CA VAL A 135 -0.50 -17.22 11.52
C VAL A 135 -1.20 -17.29 12.88
N ALA A 136 -2.53 -17.19 12.90
CA ALA A 136 -3.32 -17.28 14.12
C ALA A 136 -3.13 -18.65 14.81
N SER A 137 -3.15 -19.75 14.05
CA SER A 137 -2.94 -21.09 14.60
C SER A 137 -1.54 -21.27 15.20
N GLU A 138 -0.49 -20.78 14.55
CA GLU A 138 0.88 -20.87 15.06
C GLU A 138 1.08 -20.00 16.32
N LEU A 139 0.54 -18.77 16.33
CA LEU A 139 0.53 -17.92 17.52
C LEU A 139 -0.25 -18.56 18.68
N GLU A 140 -1.38 -19.22 18.41
CA GLU A 140 -2.14 -19.93 19.45
C GLU A 140 -1.36 -21.12 20.03
N LYS A 141 -0.68 -21.91 19.18
CA LYS A 141 0.22 -23.00 19.61
C LYS A 141 1.35 -22.47 20.50
N LEU A 142 1.89 -21.29 20.18
CA LEU A 142 2.92 -20.63 20.96
C LEU A 142 2.40 -20.19 22.33
N LEU A 143 1.24 -19.56 22.39
CA LEU A 143 0.61 -19.07 23.62
C LEU A 143 0.14 -20.19 24.55
N ARG A 144 -0.28 -21.34 24.00
CA ARG A 144 -0.64 -22.53 24.77
C ARG A 144 0.56 -23.18 25.45
N SER A 145 1.78 -22.94 24.96
CA SER A 145 2.99 -23.47 25.57
C SER A 145 3.41 -22.64 26.79
N LYS A 146 3.55 -23.26 27.97
CA LYS A 146 3.92 -22.57 29.23
C LYS A 146 5.40 -22.10 29.29
N ASN A 147 6.12 -22.13 28.18
CA ASN A 147 7.54 -21.79 28.12
C ASN A 147 7.74 -20.29 27.89
N LYS A 148 8.50 -19.64 28.78
CA LYS A 148 8.76 -18.19 28.71
C LYS A 148 9.43 -17.77 27.40
N ASP A 149 10.36 -18.58 26.88
CA ASP A 149 11.09 -18.25 25.65
C ASP A 149 10.17 -18.28 24.42
N ARG A 150 9.18 -19.19 24.40
CA ARG A 150 8.17 -19.26 23.33
C ARG A 150 7.17 -18.11 23.39
N ALA A 151 6.85 -17.64 24.60
CA ALA A 151 6.05 -16.43 24.76
C ALA A 151 6.78 -15.18 24.23
N LEU A 152 8.11 -15.07 24.41
CA LEU A 152 8.90 -13.98 23.84
C LEU A 152 8.90 -13.99 22.30
N VAL A 153 9.01 -15.17 21.69
CA VAL A 153 8.91 -15.32 20.23
C VAL A 153 7.51 -14.93 19.74
N ALA A 154 6.45 -15.30 20.47
CA ALA A 154 5.09 -14.88 20.15
C ALA A 154 4.93 -13.35 20.18
N PHE A 155 5.53 -12.66 21.15
CA PHE A 155 5.56 -11.20 21.19
C PHE A 155 6.33 -10.62 20.00
N GLN A 156 7.48 -11.21 19.62
CA GLN A 156 8.22 -10.75 18.44
C GLN A 156 7.39 -10.89 17.17
N ILE A 157 6.73 -12.03 16.96
CA ILE A 157 5.83 -12.24 15.82
C ILE A 157 4.68 -11.24 15.84
N ALA A 158 4.10 -10.95 17.00
CA ALA A 158 3.04 -9.95 17.14
C ALA A 158 3.52 -8.53 16.79
N PHE A 159 4.75 -8.15 17.19
CA PHE A 159 5.33 -6.87 16.77
C PHE A 159 5.60 -6.84 15.27
N ASP A 160 6.17 -7.89 14.69
CA ASP A 160 6.43 -8.00 13.26
C ASP A 160 5.11 -7.93 12.45
N LEU A 161 4.03 -8.52 12.96
CA LEU A 161 2.68 -8.42 12.38
C LEU A 161 2.17 -6.98 12.35
N VAL A 162 2.26 -6.27 13.49
CA VAL A 162 1.76 -4.89 13.60
C VAL A 162 2.59 -3.92 12.75
N GLU A 163 3.89 -4.16 12.58
CA GLU A 163 4.77 -3.31 11.78
C GLU A 163 4.67 -3.55 10.27
N ASN A 164 4.47 -4.80 9.83
CA ASN A 164 4.59 -5.17 8.41
C ASN A 164 3.24 -5.41 7.70
N GLU A 165 2.22 -5.86 8.41
CA GLU A 165 0.93 -6.26 7.80
C GLU A 165 -0.13 -5.15 7.82
N ASP A 166 -1.13 -5.32 6.97
CA ASP A 166 -2.23 -4.36 6.88
C ASP A 166 -3.27 -4.54 7.99
N LYS A 167 -4.07 -3.49 8.23
CA LYS A 167 -5.07 -3.52 9.29
C LYS A 167 -6.12 -4.61 9.05
N THR A 168 -6.45 -4.90 7.80
CA THR A 168 -7.45 -5.91 7.44
C THR A 168 -7.00 -7.30 7.89
N PHE A 169 -5.75 -7.65 7.61
CA PHE A 169 -5.11 -8.88 8.06
C PHE A 169 -5.10 -8.96 9.60
N LEU A 170 -4.70 -7.88 10.28
CA LEU A 170 -4.69 -7.82 11.75
C LEU A 170 -6.08 -8.01 12.37
N LEU A 171 -7.11 -7.38 11.79
CA LEU A 171 -8.50 -7.55 12.24
C LEU A 171 -8.97 -9.00 12.05
N TYR A 172 -8.66 -9.63 10.91
CA TYR A 172 -9.03 -11.03 10.67
C TYR A 172 -8.32 -11.98 11.65
N VAL A 173 -7.02 -11.80 11.89
CA VAL A 173 -6.26 -12.56 12.89
C VAL A 173 -6.88 -12.38 14.29
N ARG A 174 -7.22 -11.16 14.69
CA ARG A 174 -7.89 -10.88 15.97
C ARG A 174 -9.26 -11.56 16.09
N ASP A 175 -10.05 -11.51 15.03
CA ASP A 175 -11.39 -12.08 15.04
C ASP A 175 -11.32 -13.62 15.13
N LEU A 176 -10.32 -14.26 14.50
CA LEU A 176 -10.01 -15.68 14.66
C LEU A 176 -9.64 -16.03 16.11
N PHE A 177 -8.87 -15.19 16.81
CA PHE A 177 -8.58 -15.38 18.24
C PHE A 177 -9.82 -15.25 19.12
N SER A 178 -10.70 -14.30 18.80
CA SER A 178 -11.93 -14.04 19.56
C SER A 178 -12.92 -15.21 19.48
N MET A 179 -12.89 -15.98 18.38
CA MET A 179 -13.70 -17.18 18.19
C MET A 179 -13.18 -18.42 18.96
N CYS A 180 -11.91 -18.42 19.40
CA CYS A 180 -11.28 -19.55 20.10
C CYS A 180 -11.42 -19.53 21.63
N GLN A 181 -11.98 -18.47 22.23
CA GLN A 181 -12.26 -18.42 23.68
C GLN A 181 -13.74 -18.62 23.99
N PRO A 182 -14.14 -19.70 24.69
CA PRO A 182 -15.43 -19.72 25.37
C PRO A 182 -15.34 -18.88 26.65
N SER A 183 -16.18 -17.85 26.70
CA SER A 183 -16.68 -17.12 27.88
C SER A 183 -15.95 -17.36 29.22
N ASP A 184 -15.07 -16.42 29.59
CA ASP A 184 -14.96 -15.98 30.98
C ASP A 184 -15.06 -14.45 31.01
N SER A 185 -16.28 -13.99 31.26
CA SER A 185 -16.58 -12.59 31.55
C SER A 185 -16.00 -12.20 32.90
N THR A 186 -14.84 -11.54 32.92
CA THR A 186 -14.46 -10.61 33.99
C THR A 186 -13.38 -9.65 33.50
N GLN A 187 -13.78 -8.38 33.33
CA GLN A 187 -12.94 -7.19 33.18
C GLN A 187 -11.93 -7.19 32.00
N ASN A 188 -12.44 -6.90 30.80
CA ASN A 188 -11.64 -6.18 29.80
C ASN A 188 -11.55 -4.71 30.22
N ASP A 189 -10.72 -4.42 31.23
CA ASP A 189 -10.07 -3.12 31.25
C ASP A 189 -9.21 -3.07 29.98
N HIS A 190 -9.42 -2.06 29.15
CA HIS A 190 -8.50 -1.69 28.08
C HIS A 190 -7.13 -1.38 28.72
N VAL A 191 -6.32 -2.42 28.92
CA VAL A 191 -4.91 -2.26 29.26
C VAL A 191 -4.22 -1.90 27.95
N THR A 192 -4.22 -0.60 27.64
CA THR A 192 -3.11 -0.02 26.89
C THR A 192 -1.85 -0.45 27.64
N ASP A 193 -1.01 -1.26 27.01
CA ASP A 193 0.16 -1.82 27.68
C ASP A 193 0.99 -0.63 28.21
N PRO A 194 1.30 -0.53 29.53
CA PRO A 194 2.10 0.56 30.07
C PRO A 194 3.47 0.69 29.36
N ARG A 195 3.88 -0.34 28.60
CA ARG A 195 5.04 -0.30 27.71
C ARG A 195 4.80 0.50 26.43
N GLU A 196 3.63 0.42 25.78
CA GLU A 196 3.29 1.27 24.63
C GLU A 196 3.34 2.76 25.00
N GLY A 197 2.79 3.10 26.17
CA GLY A 197 2.92 4.44 26.75
C GLY A 197 4.39 4.84 26.97
N MET A 198 5.22 3.92 27.47
CA MET A 198 6.66 4.16 27.66
C MET A 198 7.43 4.31 26.34
N TYR A 199 7.11 3.53 25.30
CA TYR A 199 7.74 3.66 23.97
C TYR A 199 7.31 4.94 23.26
N ALA A 200 6.02 5.30 23.33
CA ALA A 200 5.51 6.59 22.85
C ALA A 200 6.16 7.76 23.62
N GLU A 201 6.33 7.65 24.94
CA GLU A 201 7.01 8.65 25.76
C GLU A 201 8.52 8.75 25.45
N ARG A 202 9.18 7.63 25.13
CA ARG A 202 10.58 7.61 24.69
C ARG A 202 10.75 8.18 23.29
N LEU A 203 9.87 7.83 22.35
CA LEU A 203 9.84 8.37 20.99
C LEU A 203 9.56 9.88 21.00
N THR A 204 8.61 10.34 21.81
CA THR A 204 8.33 11.77 21.99
C THR A 204 9.53 12.49 22.62
N LYS A 205 10.20 11.91 23.63
CA LYS A 205 11.45 12.46 24.20
C LYS A 205 12.58 12.55 23.17
N ILE A 206 12.82 11.49 22.40
CA ILE A 206 13.88 11.45 21.38
C ILE A 206 13.58 12.44 20.25
N ARG A 207 12.35 12.45 19.72
CA ARG A 207 11.92 13.42 18.68
C ARG A 207 11.94 14.86 19.18
N ARG A 208 11.65 15.09 20.47
CA ARG A 208 11.75 16.42 21.10
C ARG A 208 13.19 16.91 21.22
N ILE A 209 14.15 16.00 21.46
CA ILE A 209 15.58 16.34 21.48
C ILE A 209 16.09 16.68 20.07
N LEU A 210 15.54 16.02 19.05
CA LEU A 210 15.92 16.22 17.64
C LEU A 210 15.24 17.42 16.96
N SER A 211 14.21 18.03 17.57
CA SER A 211 13.49 19.18 16.99
C SER A 211 14.07 20.50 17.47
N ASP A 212 14.92 21.13 16.65
CA ASP A 212 15.49 22.44 16.92
C ASP A 212 14.46 23.56 16.78
N LEU A 213 14.07 24.16 17.91
CA LEU A 213 13.14 25.29 18.02
C LEU A 213 13.64 26.59 17.34
N LEU A 214 14.91 26.63 16.94
CA LEU A 214 15.52 27.76 16.22
C LEU A 214 15.15 27.74 14.73
N ILE A 215 14.96 26.56 14.12
CA ILE A 215 14.69 26.43 12.69
C ILE A 215 13.36 27.11 12.29
N PRO A 216 12.23 26.87 12.98
CA PRO A 216 10.98 27.55 12.68
C PRO A 216 11.06 29.07 12.88
N LYS A 217 11.84 29.54 13.85
CA LYS A 217 12.02 30.97 14.13
C LYS A 217 12.80 31.65 13.00
N THR A 218 13.86 31.02 12.49
CA THR A 218 14.63 31.51 11.34
C THR A 218 13.79 31.51 10.06
N ILE A 219 13.06 30.43 9.79
CA ILE A 219 12.14 30.34 8.64
C ILE A 219 11.07 31.44 8.73
N LYS A 220 10.49 31.65 9.91
CA LYS A 220 9.50 32.71 10.13
C LYS A 220 10.08 34.10 9.87
N GLN A 221 11.24 34.42 10.45
CA GLN A 221 11.90 35.72 10.26
C GLN A 221 12.22 36.01 8.78
N ALA A 222 12.57 34.98 8.01
CA ALA A 222 12.82 35.11 6.58
C ALA A 222 11.53 35.39 5.76
N ILE A 223 10.37 35.02 6.28
CA ILE A 223 9.10 34.93 5.56
C ILE A 223 8.07 35.97 6.04
N GLU A 224 8.39 36.76 7.08
CA GLU A 224 7.49 37.70 7.79
C GLU A 224 6.73 38.74 6.94
N LYS A 225 7.05 38.90 5.65
CA LYS A 225 6.39 39.84 4.71
C LYS A 225 5.67 39.18 3.54
N SER A 226 5.58 37.85 3.51
CA SER A 226 5.13 37.11 2.35
C SER A 226 3.69 36.61 2.53
N GLY A 227 2.86 36.70 1.48
CA GLY A 227 1.41 36.45 1.53
C GLY A 227 0.96 35.05 2.00
N SER A 228 -0.34 34.79 1.95
CA SER A 228 -1.01 33.59 2.52
C SER A 228 -0.32 32.24 2.28
N VAL A 229 0.31 32.01 1.13
CA VAL A 229 1.03 30.76 0.80
C VAL A 229 2.23 30.51 1.72
N CYS A 230 2.98 31.56 2.01
CA CYS A 230 4.17 31.51 2.86
C CYS A 230 3.82 31.24 4.33
N HIS A 231 2.67 31.76 4.77
CA HIS A 231 2.10 31.44 6.06
C HIS A 231 1.75 29.96 6.18
N ASN A 232 1.06 29.39 5.18
CA ASN A 232 0.74 27.96 5.13
C ASN A 232 1.99 27.08 5.09
N ALA A 233 3.00 27.46 4.31
CA ALA A 233 4.27 26.73 4.24
C ALA A 233 4.98 26.66 5.60
N THR A 234 5.00 27.77 6.36
CA THR A 234 5.58 27.82 7.71
C THR A 234 4.80 26.94 8.68
N LEU A 235 3.47 26.93 8.59
CA LEU A 235 2.59 26.08 9.39
C LEU A 235 2.82 24.58 9.12
N TYR A 236 2.87 24.17 7.84
CA TYR A 236 3.13 22.78 7.47
C TYR A 236 4.54 22.33 7.86
N ALA A 237 5.55 23.19 7.67
CA ALA A 237 6.91 22.91 8.12
C ALA A 237 6.97 22.69 9.63
N ASN A 238 6.29 23.53 10.41
CA ASN A 238 6.17 23.37 11.86
C ASN A 238 5.44 22.07 12.23
N ALA A 239 4.35 21.74 11.54
CA ALA A 239 3.59 20.52 11.78
C ALA A 239 4.43 19.25 11.51
N ILE A 240 5.22 19.23 10.43
CA ILE A 240 6.11 18.10 10.09
C ILE A 240 7.27 18.03 11.08
N LEU A 241 7.92 19.15 11.42
CA LEU A 241 9.04 19.20 12.36
C LEU A 241 8.67 18.69 13.75
N HIS A 242 7.44 18.98 14.19
CA HIS A 242 6.93 18.60 15.51
C HIS A 242 5.97 17.39 15.47
N ALA A 243 5.88 16.66 14.35
CA ALA A 243 4.98 15.53 14.19
C ALA A 243 5.21 14.45 15.28
N GLY A 244 4.17 14.18 16.07
CA GLY A 244 4.23 13.22 17.18
C GLY A 244 5.05 13.66 18.40
N THR A 245 5.38 14.96 18.53
CA THR A 245 6.06 15.51 19.73
C THR A 245 5.13 16.23 20.71
N ALA A 246 3.88 16.48 20.31
CA ALA A 246 2.87 17.26 21.04
C ALA A 246 3.34 18.68 21.44
N VAL A 247 4.37 19.22 20.79
CA VAL A 247 4.87 20.57 21.05
C VAL A 247 4.03 21.59 20.27
N ASP A 248 3.30 22.43 20.99
CA ASP A 248 2.42 23.48 20.46
C ASP A 248 2.91 24.90 20.80
N THR A 249 4.15 25.04 21.30
CA THR A 249 4.74 26.33 21.69
C THR A 249 4.74 27.35 20.55
N PHE A 250 5.12 26.93 19.34
CA PHE A 250 5.10 27.79 18.16
C PHE A 250 3.70 28.31 17.83
N VAL A 251 2.67 27.48 17.95
CA VAL A 251 1.28 27.88 17.66
C VAL A 251 0.81 28.89 18.71
N ARG A 252 1.06 28.63 20.00
CA ARG A 252 0.70 29.53 21.10
C ARG A 252 1.36 30.90 21.00
N GLU A 253 2.64 30.95 20.63
CA GLU A 253 3.38 32.20 20.47
C GLU A 253 2.91 33.05 19.27
N ASN A 254 2.23 32.44 18.29
CA ASN A 254 1.89 33.08 17.01
C ASN A 254 0.37 33.19 16.74
N LEU A 255 -0.50 32.97 17.74
CA LEU A 255 -1.96 32.96 17.61
C LEU A 255 -2.55 34.14 16.84
N LEU A 256 -2.08 35.37 17.10
CA LEU A 256 -2.59 36.58 16.43
C LEU A 256 -2.25 36.62 14.93
N GLN A 257 -1.09 36.08 14.53
CA GLN A 257 -0.69 36.01 13.13
C GLN A 257 -1.45 34.91 12.37
N LEU A 258 -1.80 33.82 13.05
CA LEU A 258 -2.64 32.75 12.50
C LEU A 258 -4.04 33.28 12.16
N GLN A 259 -4.65 34.05 13.07
CA GLN A 259 -5.94 34.70 12.84
C GLN A 259 -5.90 35.72 11.69
N GLN A 260 -4.77 36.39 11.48
CA GLN A 260 -4.57 37.31 10.35
C GLN A 260 -4.41 36.56 9.02
N GLY A 261 -3.74 35.41 9.00
CA GLY A 261 -3.60 34.55 7.82
C GLY A 261 -4.93 34.05 7.27
N GLU A 262 -5.90 33.73 8.14
CA GLU A 262 -7.25 33.29 7.73
C GLU A 262 -7.96 34.33 6.86
N SER A 263 -7.81 35.62 7.17
CA SER A 263 -8.44 36.72 6.41
C SER A 263 -7.89 36.86 4.98
N GLN A 264 -6.65 36.43 4.73
CA GLN A 264 -6.00 36.47 3.42
C GLN A 264 -6.24 35.20 2.58
N ILE A 265 -6.66 34.10 3.20
CA ILE A 265 -6.96 32.81 2.56
C ILE A 265 -8.42 32.74 2.09
N SER A 266 -9.31 33.51 2.74
CA SER A 266 -10.75 33.57 2.42
C SER A 266 -11.08 33.75 0.92
N PRO A 267 -10.33 34.51 0.11
CA PRO A 267 -10.65 34.66 -1.33
C PRO A 267 -10.25 33.44 -2.19
N TYR A 268 -9.33 32.59 -1.72
CA TYR A 268 -8.70 31.54 -2.53
C TYR A 268 -9.21 30.12 -2.25
N VAL A 269 -9.92 29.92 -1.14
CA VAL A 269 -10.40 28.59 -0.72
C VAL A 269 -11.92 28.51 -0.60
N PHE A 270 -12.62 29.62 -0.36
CA PHE A 270 -14.06 29.59 -0.07
C PHE A 270 -14.82 30.78 -0.66
N GLU A 271 -15.63 30.56 -1.69
CA GLU A 271 -16.67 31.51 -2.10
C GLU A 271 -17.87 31.41 -1.15
N SER A 272 -17.88 32.16 -0.03
CA SER A 272 -19.08 32.38 0.81
C SER A 272 -18.87 33.48 1.88
N PRO A 273 -19.95 34.19 2.31
CA PRO A 273 -19.86 35.47 3.01
C PRO A 273 -19.40 35.37 4.47
N SER A 274 -18.86 36.50 4.92
CA SER A 274 -18.18 36.78 6.19
C SER A 274 -18.93 36.37 7.47
N GLY A 275 -18.22 35.69 8.38
CA GLY A 275 -18.54 35.60 9.82
C GLY A 275 -18.83 34.18 10.34
N VAL A 276 -19.59 33.38 9.60
CA VAL A 276 -19.93 31.98 9.97
C VAL A 276 -18.83 30.99 9.53
N SER A 277 -17.90 31.43 8.67
CA SER A 277 -16.89 30.56 8.07
C SER A 277 -15.73 30.17 9.00
N SER A 278 -15.27 31.05 9.91
CA SER A 278 -14.09 30.75 10.75
C SER A 278 -14.36 29.58 11.71
N ILE A 279 -15.49 29.59 12.43
CA ILE A 279 -15.87 28.48 13.34
C ILE A 279 -16.11 27.18 12.58
N ALA A 280 -16.71 27.25 11.38
CA ALA A 280 -16.93 26.07 10.55
C ALA A 280 -15.62 25.48 10.00
N CYS A 281 -14.66 26.32 9.60
CA CYS A 281 -13.31 25.91 9.19
C CYS A 281 -12.54 25.29 10.35
N THR A 282 -12.57 25.92 11.55
CA THR A 282 -11.93 25.35 12.75
C THR A 282 -12.57 24.03 13.13
N LYS A 283 -13.91 23.92 13.08
CA LYS A 283 -14.63 22.68 13.38
C LYS A 283 -14.29 21.57 12.36
N GLY A 284 -14.29 21.87 11.07
CA GLY A 284 -13.91 20.92 10.02
C GLY A 284 -12.43 20.50 10.13
N GLY A 285 -11.53 21.44 10.39
CA GLY A 285 -10.11 21.17 10.62
C GLY A 285 -9.86 20.35 11.88
N ALA A 286 -10.62 20.57 12.95
CA ALA A 286 -10.53 19.80 14.19
C ALA A 286 -10.93 18.33 13.97
N LEU A 287 -12.01 18.07 13.21
CA LEU A 287 -12.42 16.70 12.87
C LEU A 287 -11.31 15.97 12.09
N ARG A 288 -10.74 16.61 11.06
CA ARG A 288 -9.60 16.06 10.32
C ARG A 288 -8.37 15.82 11.21
N ALA A 289 -8.11 16.69 12.17
CA ALA A 289 -6.97 16.58 13.07
C ALA A 289 -7.13 15.44 14.11
N MET A 290 -8.36 15.20 14.60
CA MET A 290 -8.65 14.07 15.48
C MET A 290 -8.26 12.76 14.78
N ASP A 291 -8.66 12.57 13.53
CA ASP A 291 -8.34 11.34 12.81
C ASP A 291 -6.88 11.21 12.42
N LEU A 292 -6.14 12.32 12.28
CA LEU A 292 -4.70 12.25 12.09
C LEU A 292 -3.99 11.74 13.36
N HIS A 293 -4.55 11.98 14.55
CA HIS A 293 -4.05 11.43 15.80
C HIS A 293 -4.40 9.94 15.95
N TYR A 294 -5.61 9.56 15.53
CA TYR A 294 -6.14 8.20 15.64
C TYR A 294 -6.12 7.42 14.32
N ALA A 295 -5.23 7.80 13.40
CA ALA A 295 -5.13 7.18 12.08
C ALA A 295 -4.96 5.67 12.24
N ASN A 296 -5.81 4.89 11.57
CA ASN A 296 -5.86 3.43 11.66
C ASN A 296 -6.27 2.82 13.02
N HIS A 297 -6.47 3.60 14.09
CA HIS A 297 -6.71 3.09 15.46
C HIS A 297 -8.04 3.57 16.09
N GLY A 298 -8.83 4.39 15.40
CA GLY A 298 -9.99 5.08 15.97
C GLY A 298 -11.37 4.41 15.77
N GLU A 299 -11.59 3.12 16.08
CA GLU A 299 -12.96 2.54 15.97
C GLU A 299 -13.99 3.33 16.79
N GLU A 300 -13.59 3.84 17.96
CA GLU A 300 -14.45 4.65 18.84
C GLU A 300 -14.78 6.03 18.24
N ILE A 301 -13.85 6.59 17.46
CA ILE A 301 -13.96 7.95 16.91
C ILE A 301 -14.72 7.96 15.60
N LYS A 302 -14.61 6.88 14.80
CA LYS A 302 -15.38 6.70 13.57
C LYS A 302 -16.87 6.97 13.79
N GLN A 303 -17.45 6.41 14.85
CA GLN A 303 -18.87 6.59 15.13
C GLN A 303 -19.22 8.05 15.42
N CYS A 304 -18.39 8.73 16.23
CA CYS A 304 -18.57 10.16 16.53
C CYS A 304 -18.51 11.04 15.27
N ILE A 305 -17.62 10.70 14.33
CA ILE A 305 -17.45 11.47 13.09
C ILE A 305 -18.56 11.14 12.08
N CYS A 306 -19.00 9.88 12.01
CA CYS A 306 -20.21 9.51 11.25
C CYS A 306 -21.42 10.29 11.73
N ASP A 307 -21.63 10.39 13.04
CA ASP A 307 -22.73 11.16 13.61
C ASP A 307 -22.59 12.66 13.28
N SER A 308 -21.38 13.22 13.32
CA SER A 308 -21.11 14.60 12.92
C SER A 308 -21.32 14.85 11.42
N LEU A 309 -21.00 13.87 10.56
CA LEU A 309 -21.18 13.95 9.11
C LEU A 309 -22.67 13.94 8.76
N ARG A 310 -23.45 13.03 9.36
CA ARG A 310 -24.90 12.91 9.17
C ARG A 310 -25.66 14.10 9.76
N GLY A 311 -25.16 14.68 10.86
CA GLY A 311 -25.80 15.80 11.57
C GLY A 311 -25.53 17.20 11.00
N THR A 312 -24.65 17.35 9.99
CA THR A 312 -24.21 18.67 9.52
C THR A 312 -24.40 18.84 8.01
N ASN A 313 -25.01 19.96 7.59
CA ASN A 313 -25.14 20.35 6.17
C ASN A 313 -24.09 21.40 5.71
N VAL A 314 -23.16 21.77 6.59
CA VAL A 314 -22.11 22.74 6.27
C VAL A 314 -21.00 22.03 5.50
N LYS A 315 -20.85 22.40 4.21
CA LYS A 315 -19.88 21.80 3.26
C LYS A 315 -18.45 21.73 3.79
N VAL A 316 -18.00 22.75 4.52
CA VAL A 316 -16.64 22.81 5.10
C VAL A 316 -16.44 21.79 6.22
N VAL A 317 -17.47 21.60 7.05
CA VAL A 317 -17.44 20.60 8.13
C VAL A 317 -17.53 19.20 7.55
N GLN A 318 -18.38 18.99 6.54
CA GLN A 318 -18.48 17.74 5.79
C GLN A 318 -17.15 17.38 5.11
N HIS A 319 -16.46 18.35 4.51
CA HIS A 319 -15.12 18.15 3.93
C HIS A 319 -14.12 17.61 4.95
N GLY A 320 -14.03 18.25 6.13
CA GLY A 320 -13.15 17.81 7.21
C GLY A 320 -13.52 16.44 7.78
N ALA A 321 -14.82 16.18 7.94
CA ALA A 321 -15.35 14.91 8.42
C ALA A 321 -15.10 13.76 7.43
N CYS A 322 -15.28 13.96 6.11
CA CYS A 322 -15.00 12.94 5.10
C CYS A 322 -13.52 12.55 5.10
N LEU A 323 -12.60 13.52 5.03
CA LEU A 323 -11.15 13.26 5.05
C LEU A 323 -10.70 12.53 6.31
N GLY A 324 -11.25 12.96 7.44
CA GLY A 324 -10.97 12.32 8.71
C GLY A 324 -11.46 10.88 8.74
N LEU A 325 -12.73 10.66 8.37
CA LEU A 325 -13.35 9.34 8.33
C LEU A 325 -12.64 8.38 7.37
N GLY A 326 -12.18 8.87 6.21
CA GLY A 326 -11.38 8.09 5.27
C GLY A 326 -10.05 7.60 5.85
N LEU A 327 -9.38 8.41 6.67
CA LEU A 327 -8.14 8.02 7.37
C LEU A 327 -8.40 7.09 8.57
N ALA A 328 -9.46 7.35 9.34
CA ALA A 328 -9.83 6.50 10.47
C ALA A 328 -10.24 5.10 10.01
N ALA A 329 -10.92 5.01 8.86
CA ALA A 329 -11.45 3.78 8.28
C ALA A 329 -10.60 3.22 7.12
N LEU A 330 -9.34 3.68 6.98
CA LEU A 330 -8.40 3.23 5.96
C LEU A 330 -8.37 1.69 5.84
N GLY A 331 -8.62 1.16 4.63
CA GLY A 331 -8.54 -0.27 4.33
C GLY A 331 -9.61 -1.16 4.99
N THR A 332 -10.51 -0.62 5.82
CA THR A 332 -11.50 -1.44 6.54
C THR A 332 -12.66 -1.95 5.69
N ALA A 333 -12.81 -1.44 4.46
CA ALA A 333 -13.84 -1.86 3.52
C ALA A 333 -15.30 -1.76 4.03
N GLY A 334 -15.59 -0.86 4.98
CA GLY A 334 -16.93 -0.74 5.58
C GLY A 334 -17.98 -0.12 4.65
N GLU A 335 -19.00 -0.90 4.26
CA GLU A 335 -20.06 -0.46 3.34
C GLU A 335 -20.90 0.71 3.89
N ASN A 336 -21.24 0.69 5.19
CA ASN A 336 -22.03 1.74 5.82
C ASN A 336 -21.37 3.13 5.70
N ILE A 337 -20.04 3.18 5.92
CA ILE A 337 -19.25 4.41 5.82
C ILE A 337 -19.11 4.83 4.36
N TYR A 338 -18.96 3.85 3.45
CA TYR A 338 -18.89 4.11 2.02
C TYR A 338 -20.17 4.77 1.51
N ASP A 339 -21.34 4.28 1.92
CA ASP A 339 -22.63 4.85 1.53
C ASP A 339 -22.83 6.26 2.10
N ASP A 340 -22.42 6.51 3.34
CA ASP A 340 -22.44 7.86 3.94
C ASP A 340 -21.59 8.85 3.13
N ILE A 341 -20.37 8.48 2.76
CA ILE A 341 -19.48 9.35 1.96
C ILE A 341 -20.01 9.50 0.52
N LYS A 342 -20.57 8.43 -0.06
CA LYS A 342 -21.18 8.45 -1.39
C LYS A 342 -22.40 9.39 -1.44
N ASN A 343 -23.18 9.47 -0.37
CA ASN A 343 -24.28 10.43 -0.27
C ASN A 343 -23.78 11.89 -0.31
N VAL A 344 -22.62 12.17 0.31
CA VAL A 344 -21.97 13.50 0.23
C VAL A 344 -21.43 13.78 -1.17
N LEU A 345 -20.94 12.76 -1.88
CA LEU A 345 -20.49 12.88 -3.26
C LEU A 345 -21.66 13.20 -4.21
N HIS A 346 -22.81 12.54 -4.06
CA HIS A 346 -24.01 12.80 -4.85
C HIS A 346 -24.62 14.19 -4.63
N ALA A 347 -24.24 14.89 -3.55
CA ALA A 347 -24.62 16.29 -3.34
C ALA A 347 -23.90 17.27 -4.29
N ASP A 348 -23.01 16.78 -5.16
CA ASP A 348 -22.28 17.47 -6.24
C ASP A 348 -21.73 18.86 -5.82
N SER A 349 -21.10 18.88 -4.66
CA SER A 349 -20.49 20.08 -4.08
C SER A 349 -19.00 20.01 -4.30
N ALA A 350 -18.42 20.99 -4.98
CA ALA A 350 -16.98 21.03 -5.27
C ALA A 350 -16.11 20.83 -4.01
N VAL A 351 -16.42 21.54 -2.91
CA VAL A 351 -15.59 21.50 -1.68
C VAL A 351 -15.70 20.15 -0.96
N SER A 352 -16.91 19.70 -0.64
CA SER A 352 -17.11 18.46 0.13
C SER A 352 -16.92 17.20 -0.71
N GLY A 353 -17.18 17.28 -2.01
CA GLY A 353 -16.98 16.21 -2.96
C GLY A 353 -15.52 15.83 -3.11
N GLU A 354 -14.60 16.80 -3.17
CA GLU A 354 -13.15 16.55 -3.25
C GLU A 354 -12.69 15.61 -2.11
N ALA A 355 -13.08 15.95 -0.88
CA ALA A 355 -12.82 15.13 0.29
C ALA A 355 -13.48 13.76 0.19
N ALA A 356 -14.74 13.69 -0.27
CA ALA A 356 -15.46 12.43 -0.41
C ALA A 356 -14.78 11.48 -1.41
N GLY A 357 -14.31 11.99 -2.56
CA GLY A 357 -13.68 11.18 -3.59
C GLY A 357 -12.41 10.46 -3.13
N ILE A 358 -11.48 11.19 -2.50
CA ILE A 358 -10.27 10.58 -1.96
C ILE A 358 -10.57 9.67 -0.75
N SER A 359 -11.53 10.04 0.11
CA SER A 359 -11.88 9.27 1.31
C SER A 359 -12.54 7.92 0.97
N MET A 360 -13.36 7.87 -0.08
CA MET A 360 -13.88 6.61 -0.62
C MET A 360 -12.75 5.70 -1.09
N GLY A 361 -11.74 6.26 -1.77
CA GLY A 361 -10.54 5.53 -2.19
C GLY A 361 -9.74 4.99 -1.00
N LEU A 362 -9.52 5.80 0.04
CA LEU A 362 -8.84 5.40 1.28
C LEU A 362 -9.59 4.28 2.02
N LEU A 363 -10.91 4.36 2.10
CA LEU A 363 -11.75 3.32 2.71
C LEU A 363 -11.69 1.99 1.94
N MET A 364 -11.60 2.07 0.60
CA MET A 364 -11.62 0.94 -0.34
C MET A 364 -10.22 0.57 -0.87
N VAL A 365 -9.15 0.93 -0.15
CA VAL A 365 -7.78 0.61 -0.57
C VAL A 365 -7.66 -0.89 -0.80
N GLY A 366 -7.17 -1.26 -1.98
CA GLY A 366 -6.95 -2.66 -2.33
C GLY A 366 -8.21 -3.51 -2.47
N THR A 367 -9.45 -2.99 -2.44
CA THR A 367 -10.67 -3.78 -2.72
C THR A 367 -11.16 -3.64 -4.16
N ALA A 368 -10.66 -2.64 -4.88
CA ALA A 368 -10.89 -2.36 -6.29
C ALA A 368 -12.38 -2.28 -6.68
N SER A 369 -13.06 -1.31 -6.07
CA SER A 369 -14.45 -0.93 -6.29
C SER A 369 -14.66 -0.15 -7.60
N GLU A 370 -15.89 -0.18 -8.14
CA GLU A 370 -16.26 0.48 -9.40
C GLU A 370 -16.59 1.98 -9.22
N MET A 371 -15.64 2.76 -8.70
CA MET A 371 -15.79 4.22 -8.58
C MET A 371 -15.67 4.96 -9.94
N PHE A 372 -15.32 4.25 -11.01
CA PHE A 372 -15.10 4.82 -12.36
C PHE A 372 -16.33 5.51 -12.95
N VAL A 373 -17.53 4.99 -12.70
CA VAL A 373 -18.77 5.59 -13.26
C VAL A 373 -19.01 6.98 -12.66
N CYS A 374 -18.75 7.15 -11.37
CA CYS A 374 -18.90 8.43 -10.69
C CYS A 374 -17.94 9.48 -11.25
N ALA A 375 -16.67 9.12 -11.51
CA ALA A 375 -15.67 10.04 -12.03
C ALA A 375 -16.02 10.62 -13.42
N ARG A 376 -16.69 9.85 -14.28
CA ARG A 376 -17.13 10.33 -15.62
C ARG A 376 -18.38 11.21 -15.58
N GLN A 377 -19.18 11.11 -14.53
CA GLN A 377 -20.45 11.84 -14.42
C GLN A 377 -20.26 13.25 -13.84
N THR A 378 -19.16 13.50 -13.15
CA THR A 378 -18.88 14.78 -12.49
C THR A 378 -18.45 15.84 -13.50
N GLN A 379 -18.99 17.05 -13.37
CA GLN A 379 -18.60 18.21 -14.20
C GLN A 379 -17.47 19.04 -13.57
N HIS A 380 -17.13 18.79 -12.31
CA HIS A 380 -16.11 19.53 -11.57
C HIS A 380 -14.73 18.87 -11.72
N GLU A 381 -13.79 19.56 -12.36
CA GLU A 381 -12.42 19.07 -12.59
C GLU A 381 -11.70 18.65 -11.30
N LYS A 382 -11.82 19.46 -10.23
CA LYS A 382 -11.19 19.15 -8.94
C LYS A 382 -11.75 17.87 -8.33
N LEU A 383 -13.06 17.67 -8.44
CA LEU A 383 -13.74 16.46 -7.97
C LEU A 383 -13.32 15.24 -8.78
N ALA A 384 -13.31 15.37 -10.11
CA ALA A 384 -12.87 14.32 -11.02
C ALA A 384 -11.43 13.89 -10.71
N ARG A 385 -10.54 14.83 -10.38
CA ARG A 385 -9.15 14.56 -10.02
C ARG A 385 -9.02 13.75 -8.73
N GLU A 386 -9.74 14.15 -7.68
CA GLU A 386 -9.73 13.40 -6.41
C GLU A 386 -10.37 12.02 -6.54
N LEU A 387 -11.42 11.88 -7.35
CA LEU A 387 -11.99 10.57 -7.69
C LEU A 387 -11.01 9.70 -8.47
N ALA A 388 -10.25 10.28 -9.41
CA ALA A 388 -9.24 9.55 -10.18
C ALA A 388 -8.11 9.03 -9.27
N LEU A 389 -7.66 9.82 -8.30
CA LEU A 389 -6.73 9.39 -7.25
C LEU A 389 -7.36 8.35 -6.32
N GLY A 390 -8.63 8.53 -5.94
CA GLY A 390 -9.37 7.56 -5.14
C GLY A 390 -9.46 6.20 -5.83
N ILE A 391 -9.74 6.17 -7.14
CA ILE A 391 -9.73 4.95 -7.94
C ILE A 391 -8.34 4.31 -7.94
N ALA A 392 -7.27 5.10 -8.10
CA ALA A 392 -5.90 4.60 -8.06
C ALA A 392 -5.57 3.89 -6.74
N LEU A 393 -6.01 4.43 -5.60
CA LEU A 393 -5.86 3.80 -4.28
C LEU A 393 -6.55 2.45 -4.18
N THR A 394 -7.69 2.26 -4.87
CA THR A 394 -8.40 0.97 -4.84
C THR A 394 -7.64 -0.16 -5.54
N VAL A 395 -6.69 0.16 -6.42
CA VAL A 395 -5.86 -0.82 -7.17
C VAL A 395 -4.54 -1.12 -6.44
N TYR A 396 -4.31 -0.54 -5.26
CA TYR A 396 -3.12 -0.80 -4.45
C TYR A 396 -2.88 -2.30 -4.25
N ARG A 397 -1.66 -2.77 -4.54
CA ARG A 397 -1.21 -4.18 -4.45
C ARG A 397 -2.02 -5.18 -5.31
N ARG A 398 -2.68 -4.73 -6.38
CA ARG A 398 -3.45 -5.62 -7.26
C ARG A 398 -3.07 -5.47 -8.73
N GLU A 399 -2.14 -6.32 -9.17
CA GLU A 399 -1.74 -6.40 -10.58
C GLU A 399 -2.84 -6.99 -11.49
N ARG A 400 -3.72 -7.84 -10.95
CA ARG A 400 -4.80 -8.53 -11.70
C ARG A 400 -5.87 -7.62 -12.33
N LYS A 401 -5.85 -6.31 -12.07
CA LYS A 401 -6.84 -5.35 -12.59
C LYS A 401 -6.28 -4.40 -13.64
N GLN A 402 -5.40 -4.91 -14.50
CA GLN A 402 -4.94 -4.24 -15.72
C GLN A 402 -6.09 -3.61 -16.52
N THR A 403 -7.26 -4.25 -16.55
CA THR A 403 -8.43 -3.76 -17.31
C THR A 403 -8.93 -2.40 -16.84
N LEU A 404 -8.86 -2.09 -15.54
CA LEU A 404 -9.23 -0.78 -15.01
C LEU A 404 -8.14 0.27 -15.33
N ILE A 405 -6.88 -0.12 -15.20
CA ILE A 405 -5.72 0.74 -15.52
C ILE A 405 -5.71 1.08 -17.02
N GLU A 406 -5.92 0.11 -17.90
CA GLU A 406 -6.03 0.31 -19.34
C GLU A 406 -7.20 1.23 -19.71
N ARG A 407 -8.33 1.11 -19.01
CA ARG A 407 -9.47 2.01 -19.21
C ARG A 407 -9.15 3.45 -18.82
N LEU A 408 -8.45 3.66 -17.71
CA LEU A 408 -8.05 5.00 -17.25
C LEU A 408 -7.00 5.64 -18.16
N THR A 409 -5.98 4.86 -18.55
CA THR A 409 -4.85 5.35 -19.36
C THR A 409 -5.23 5.63 -20.82
N ARG A 410 -6.27 4.98 -21.35
CA ARG A 410 -6.79 5.22 -22.72
C ARG A 410 -7.96 6.21 -22.77
N ASP A 411 -8.36 6.80 -21.65
CA ASP A 411 -9.49 7.73 -21.63
C ASP A 411 -9.13 9.06 -22.34
N GLU A 412 -10.14 9.70 -22.93
CA GLU A 412 -9.98 10.99 -23.61
C GLU A 412 -9.72 12.11 -22.59
N ASP A 413 -10.27 11.98 -21.38
CA ASP A 413 -10.10 12.96 -20.31
C ASP A 413 -8.69 12.87 -19.69
N PRO A 414 -7.88 13.95 -19.75
CA PRO A 414 -6.56 13.98 -19.12
C PRO A 414 -6.60 13.73 -17.60
N ILE A 415 -7.68 14.07 -16.90
CA ILE A 415 -7.80 13.87 -15.44
C ILE A 415 -7.90 12.37 -15.11
N LEU A 416 -8.57 11.60 -15.95
CA LEU A 416 -8.65 10.15 -15.81
C LEU A 416 -7.33 9.47 -16.18
N ARG A 417 -6.62 9.97 -17.21
CA ARG A 417 -5.27 9.50 -17.53
C ARG A 417 -4.27 9.79 -16.41
N TYR A 418 -4.38 10.96 -15.77
CA TYR A 418 -3.62 11.34 -14.58
C TYR A 418 -3.82 10.30 -13.46
N GLY A 419 -5.06 9.98 -13.08
CA GLY A 419 -5.33 8.92 -12.11
C GLY A 419 -4.86 7.54 -12.57
N GLY A 420 -4.89 7.26 -13.88
CA GLY A 420 -4.33 6.06 -14.49
C GLY A 420 -2.83 5.89 -14.24
N MET A 421 -2.04 6.96 -14.28
CA MET A 421 -0.61 6.92 -13.97
C MET A 421 -0.36 6.56 -12.50
N TYR A 422 -1.12 7.15 -11.58
CA TYR A 422 -1.05 6.77 -10.16
C TYR A 422 -1.52 5.33 -9.92
N ALA A 423 -2.56 4.88 -10.63
CA ALA A 423 -3.05 3.51 -10.53
C ALA A 423 -1.98 2.51 -10.99
N LEU A 424 -1.29 2.81 -12.09
CA LEU A 424 -0.16 2.01 -12.58
C LEU A 424 0.99 1.98 -11.55
N ALA A 425 1.35 3.13 -10.98
CA ALA A 425 2.40 3.22 -9.97
C ALA A 425 2.05 2.48 -8.65
N LEU A 426 0.79 2.51 -8.21
CA LEU A 426 0.33 1.86 -6.98
C LEU A 426 0.09 0.36 -7.16
N ALA A 427 -0.32 -0.07 -8.35
CA ALA A 427 -0.51 -1.49 -8.68
C ALA A 427 0.84 -2.22 -8.69
N TYR A 428 1.83 -1.67 -9.39
CA TYR A 428 3.17 -2.25 -9.56
C TYR A 428 4.19 -1.70 -8.54
N ARG A 429 3.73 -1.25 -7.37
CA ARG A 429 4.61 -0.66 -6.35
C ARG A 429 5.59 -1.71 -5.83
N GLY A 430 6.87 -1.45 -6.03
CA GLY A 430 7.93 -2.35 -5.56
C GLY A 430 8.12 -3.59 -6.44
N THR A 431 7.44 -3.65 -7.59
CA THR A 431 7.68 -4.67 -8.59
C THR A 431 8.57 -4.10 -9.70
N GLU A 432 9.58 -4.86 -10.12
CA GLU A 432 10.51 -4.47 -11.19
C GLU A 432 9.90 -4.78 -12.57
N ASN A 433 8.62 -4.45 -12.77
CA ASN A 433 7.93 -4.75 -14.03
C ASN A 433 8.36 -3.77 -15.12
N ASN A 434 9.08 -4.27 -16.12
CA ASN A 434 9.58 -3.48 -17.24
C ASN A 434 8.45 -2.89 -18.09
N ASP A 435 7.32 -3.57 -18.21
CA ASP A 435 6.20 -3.12 -19.05
C ASP A 435 5.52 -1.89 -18.43
N ALA A 436 5.32 -1.90 -17.12
CA ALA A 436 4.78 -0.74 -16.39
C ALA A 436 5.72 0.47 -16.47
N ILE A 437 7.04 0.27 -16.32
CA ILE A 437 8.04 1.34 -16.45
C ILE A 437 8.04 1.91 -17.87
N LEU A 438 8.00 1.05 -18.88
CA LEU A 438 7.96 1.48 -20.29
C LEU A 438 6.71 2.29 -20.60
N GLN A 439 5.55 1.88 -20.07
CA GLN A 439 4.30 2.64 -20.20
C GLN A 439 4.39 4.01 -19.53
N LEU A 440 4.90 4.11 -18.29
CA LEU A 440 5.07 5.40 -17.62
C LEU A 440 6.01 6.33 -18.39
N LEU A 441 7.14 5.81 -18.90
CA LEU A 441 8.07 6.59 -19.72
C LEU A 441 7.45 7.04 -21.04
N TYR A 442 6.60 6.20 -21.65
CA TYR A 442 5.86 6.54 -22.85
C TYR A 442 4.93 7.74 -22.61
N PHE A 443 4.11 7.72 -21.55
CA PHE A 443 3.19 8.82 -21.22
C PHE A 443 3.94 10.09 -20.80
N ALA A 444 5.02 9.99 -20.04
CA ALA A 444 5.83 11.15 -19.64
C ALA A 444 6.41 11.93 -20.83
N ALA A 445 6.74 11.22 -21.93
CA ALA A 445 7.32 11.82 -23.13
C ALA A 445 6.28 12.27 -24.16
N LEU A 446 5.12 11.61 -24.24
CA LEU A 446 4.19 11.73 -25.38
C LEU A 446 2.81 12.28 -25.03
N ASP A 447 2.39 12.31 -23.76
CA ASP A 447 1.09 12.93 -23.43
C ASP A 447 1.14 14.44 -23.72
N VAL A 448 -0.01 14.98 -24.11
CA VAL A 448 -0.15 16.41 -24.45
C VAL A 448 -0.34 17.25 -23.19
N ASN A 449 -0.87 16.66 -22.12
CA ASN A 449 -1.19 17.37 -20.88
C ASN A 449 -0.02 17.31 -19.89
N ASP A 450 0.42 18.48 -19.42
CA ASP A 450 1.54 18.60 -18.47
C ASP A 450 1.24 18.00 -17.08
N ASP A 451 -0.02 17.88 -16.65
CA ASP A 451 -0.37 17.22 -15.40
C ASP A 451 -0.15 15.69 -15.50
N VAL A 452 -0.37 15.11 -16.69
CA VAL A 452 -0.23 13.66 -16.93
C VAL A 452 1.24 13.25 -17.09
N ARG A 453 2.07 14.16 -17.60
CA ARG A 453 3.51 13.96 -17.80
C ARG A 453 4.27 14.02 -16.48
#